data_AF-A0A3D9D163-F1
#
_entry.id   AF-A0A3D9D163-F1
#
_cell.length_a   1.000
_cell.length_b   1.000
_cell.length_c   1.000
_cell.angle_alpha   90.00
_cell.angle_beta   90.00
_cell.angle_gamma   90.00
#
_symmetry.space_group_name_H-M   'P 1'
#
loop_
_entity.id
_entity.type
_entity.pdbx_description
1 polymer ?
#
loop_
_entity_poly.entity_id
_entity_poly.type
_entity_poly.pdbx_seq_one_letter_code
_entity_poly.pdbx_strand_id
1 'polypeptide(L)'
;MKAVIFYEHATDKTMDEFMAVFPRHEEFEAEFIKSEKVLGTGAFGNPGEGAMAIFVDKQAAEAFVNGDPFVQEGLIAKVTIREWNDELA
;
A
#
# COMPACT_ATOMS: atom_id res chain seq x y z
N MET A 1 2.42 11.86 -14.35
CA MET A 1 3.49 10.92 -13.96
C MET A 1 2.87 9.95 -12.99
N LYS A 2 3.11 8.64 -13.14
CA LYS A 2 2.63 7.64 -12.19
C LYS A 2 3.33 7.81 -10.85
N ALA A 3 2.86 7.13 -9.82
CA ALA A 3 3.56 7.08 -8.54
C ALA A 3 3.62 5.66 -8.01
N VAL A 4 4.62 5.38 -7.20
CA VAL A 4 4.77 4.11 -6.49
C VAL A 4 4.86 4.35 -4.99
N ILE A 5 4.34 3.41 -4.22
CA ILE A 5 4.57 3.32 -2.79
C ILE A 5 5.40 2.08 -2.47
N PHE A 6 6.23 2.18 -1.45
CA PHE A 6 6.88 1.06 -0.79
C PHE A 6 6.52 1.09 0.67
N TYR A 7 5.96 -0.01 1.16
CA TYR A 7 5.70 -0.25 2.56
C TYR A 7 6.78 -1.17 3.12
N GLU A 8 7.28 -0.82 4.29
CA GLU A 8 8.09 -1.69 5.14
C GLU A 8 7.25 -2.02 6.38
N HIS A 9 7.01 -3.30 6.63
CA HIS A 9 6.27 -3.72 7.82
C HIS A 9 7.02 -3.37 9.10
N ALA A 10 6.28 -3.06 10.15
CA ALA A 10 6.86 -2.86 11.47
C ALA A 10 7.41 -4.18 12.04
N THR A 11 8.67 -4.14 12.46
CA THR A 11 9.42 -5.33 12.90
C THR A 11 9.06 -5.79 14.32
N ASP A 12 8.40 -4.92 15.09
CA ASP A 12 7.86 -5.21 16.42
C ASP A 12 6.41 -5.72 16.37
N LYS A 13 5.82 -5.84 15.17
CA LYS A 13 4.46 -6.33 14.94
C LYS A 13 4.45 -7.79 14.50
N THR A 14 3.45 -8.51 14.98
CA THR A 14 3.22 -9.92 14.67
C THR A 14 2.30 -10.07 13.45
N MET A 15 2.39 -11.22 12.77
CA MET A 15 1.47 -11.50 11.67
C MET A 15 0.01 -11.58 12.12
N ASP A 16 -0.26 -11.99 13.37
CA ASP A 16 -1.61 -12.01 13.94
C ASP A 16 -2.19 -10.60 14.08
N GLU A 17 -1.38 -9.59 14.44
CA GLU A 17 -1.81 -8.18 14.45
C GLU A 17 -2.17 -7.69 13.04
N PHE A 18 -1.41 -8.07 12.02
CA PHE A 18 -1.77 -7.80 10.63
C PHE A 18 -3.09 -8.47 10.25
N MET A 19 -3.25 -9.76 10.56
CA MET A 19 -4.45 -10.51 10.20
C MET A 19 -5.71 -10.00 10.93
N ALA A 20 -5.58 -9.39 12.11
CA ALA A 20 -6.67 -8.72 12.80
C ALA A 20 -7.17 -7.46 12.07
N VAL A 21 -6.28 -6.77 11.34
CA VAL A 21 -6.60 -5.55 10.57
C VAL A 21 -6.92 -5.87 9.10
N PHE A 22 -6.41 -6.99 8.59
CA PHE A 22 -6.47 -7.39 7.18
C PHE A 22 -7.87 -7.28 6.55
N PRO A 23 -8.99 -7.72 7.17
CA PRO A 23 -10.31 -7.59 6.54
C PRO A 23 -10.71 -6.15 6.21
N ARG A 24 -10.33 -5.18 7.06
CA ARG A 24 -10.58 -3.76 6.81
C ARG A 24 -9.69 -3.23 5.70
N HIS A 25 -8.42 -3.65 5.69
CA HIS A 25 -7.48 -3.28 4.64
C HIS A 25 -7.93 -3.83 3.28
N GLU A 26 -8.37 -5.09 3.22
CA GLU A 26 -8.86 -5.74 2.00
C GLU A 26 -10.11 -5.02 1.45
N GLU A 27 -11.06 -4.65 2.31
CA GLU A 27 -12.24 -3.88 1.90
C GLU A 27 -11.85 -2.50 1.34
N PHE A 28 -10.99 -1.77 2.06
CA PHE A 28 -10.45 -0.48 1.63
C PHE A 28 -9.71 -0.57 0.28
N GLU A 29 -8.81 -1.54 0.15
CA GLU A 29 -8.04 -1.78 -1.07
C GLU A 29 -8.96 -2.12 -2.24
N ALA A 30 -9.97 -2.98 -2.03
CA ALA A 30 -10.94 -3.33 -3.06
C ALA A 30 -11.75 -2.12 -3.56
N GLU A 31 -12.14 -1.20 -2.68
CA GLU A 31 -12.79 0.05 -3.08
C GLU A 31 -11.83 0.96 -3.87
N PHE A 32 -10.57 1.05 -3.45
CA PHE A 32 -9.59 1.89 -4.13
C PHE A 32 -9.21 1.33 -5.51
N ILE A 33 -9.14 0.01 -5.66
CA ILE A 33 -8.95 -0.67 -6.96
C ILE A 33 -10.12 -0.34 -7.91
N LYS A 34 -11.37 -0.38 -7.42
CA LYS A 34 -12.56 -0.02 -8.22
C LYS A 34 -12.55 1.43 -8.69
N SER A 35 -11.79 2.31 -8.04
CA SER A 35 -11.65 3.71 -8.45
C SER A 35 -10.76 3.93 -9.68
N GLU A 36 -10.15 2.88 -10.22
CA GLU A 36 -9.19 2.90 -11.35
C GLU A 36 -7.93 3.73 -11.09
N LYS A 37 -7.66 4.08 -9.82
CA LYS A 37 -6.47 4.84 -9.41
C LYS A 37 -5.25 3.96 -9.11
N VAL A 38 -5.45 2.65 -8.92
CA VAL A 38 -4.40 1.66 -8.69
C VAL A 38 -4.16 0.89 -9.99
N LEU A 39 -2.91 0.85 -10.43
CA LEU A 39 -2.48 0.13 -11.63
C LEU A 39 -1.92 -1.27 -11.29
N GLY A 40 -1.46 -1.44 -10.06
CA GLY A 40 -1.04 -2.72 -9.51
C GLY A 40 -0.72 -2.58 -8.03
N THR A 41 -0.98 -3.61 -7.23
CA THR A 41 -0.74 -3.64 -5.78
C THR A 41 -0.46 -5.07 -5.34
N GLY A 42 0.33 -5.23 -4.29
CA GLY A 42 0.57 -6.53 -3.67
C GLY A 42 1.72 -6.54 -2.67
N ALA A 43 1.72 -7.56 -1.82
CA ALA A 43 2.82 -7.86 -0.92
C ALA A 43 4.06 -8.37 -1.69
N PHE A 44 5.25 -8.11 -1.14
CA PHE A 44 6.47 -8.75 -1.63
C PHE A 44 6.44 -10.25 -1.36
N GLY A 45 7.15 -11.02 -2.21
CA GLY A 45 7.10 -12.47 -2.17
C GLY A 45 7.72 -13.10 -0.90
N ASN A 46 8.60 -12.37 -0.21
CA ASN A 46 9.11 -12.80 1.08
C ASN A 46 8.23 -12.23 2.20
N PRO A 47 7.59 -13.08 3.04
CA PRO A 47 6.71 -12.61 4.10
C PRO A 47 7.36 -11.60 5.03
N GLY A 48 6.68 -10.49 5.30
CA GLY A 48 7.14 -9.46 6.22
C GLY A 48 8.03 -8.38 5.59
N GLU A 49 8.45 -8.50 4.32
CA GLU A 49 9.20 -7.42 3.64
C GLU A 49 8.34 -6.20 3.33
N GLY A 50 7.02 -6.36 3.31
CA GLY A 50 6.06 -5.30 3.06
C GLY A 50 5.32 -5.46 1.74
N ALA A 51 4.96 -4.32 1.14
CA ALA A 51 4.14 -4.26 -0.06
C ALA A 51 4.54 -3.11 -0.97
N MET A 52 4.11 -3.21 -2.23
CA MET A 52 4.26 -2.16 -3.23
C MET A 52 2.93 -1.95 -3.95
N ALA A 53 2.64 -0.70 -4.28
CA ALA A 53 1.55 -0.38 -5.20
C ALA A 53 1.97 0.73 -6.18
N ILE A 54 1.35 0.70 -7.36
CA ILE A 54 1.54 1.60 -8.48
C ILE A 54 0.23 2.34 -8.70
N PHE A 55 0.31 3.66 -8.81
CA PHE A 55 -0.83 4.56 -8.92
C PHE A 55 -0.72 5.44 -10.16
N VAL A 56 -1.87 5.90 -10.62
CA VAL A 56 -1.99 6.81 -11.77
C VAL A 56 -1.27 8.14 -11.55
N ASP A 57 -1.17 8.60 -10.30
CA ASP A 57 -0.44 9.79 -9.89
C ASP A 57 -0.10 9.78 -8.39
N LYS A 58 0.65 10.80 -7.95
CA LYS A 58 1.07 10.97 -6.56
C LYS A 58 -0.11 11.25 -5.61
N GLN A 59 -1.13 11.96 -6.07
CA GLN A 59 -2.29 12.29 -5.24
C GLN A 59 -3.08 11.03 -4.87
N ALA A 60 -3.24 10.11 -5.82
CA ALA A 60 -3.81 8.79 -5.60
C ALA A 60 -2.99 7.98 -4.59
N ALA A 61 -1.66 7.96 -4.73
CA ALA A 61 -0.78 7.27 -3.79
C ALA A 61 -0.90 7.83 -2.36
N GLU A 62 -0.90 9.15 -2.19
CA GLU A 62 -1.06 9.80 -0.88
C GLU A 62 -2.44 9.53 -0.27
N ALA A 63 -3.50 9.57 -1.08
CA ALA A 63 -4.86 9.25 -0.62
C ALA A 63 -4.98 7.79 -0.17
N PHE A 64 -4.35 6.85 -0.89
CA PHE A 64 -4.29 5.45 -0.49
C PHE A 64 -3.59 5.29 0.86
N VAL A 65 -2.38 5.84 0.99
CA VAL A 65 -1.57 5.77 2.23
C VAL A 65 -2.32 6.33 3.44
N ASN A 66 -3.00 7.46 3.29
CA ASN A 66 -3.72 8.09 4.39
C ASN A 66 -4.97 7.31 4.81
N GLY A 67 -5.57 6.56 3.89
CA GLY A 67 -6.77 5.76 4.13
C GLY A 67 -6.49 4.32 4.57
N ASP A 68 -5.27 3.82 4.35
CA ASP A 68 -4.93 2.42 4.59
C ASP A 68 -4.99 2.07 6.09
N PRO A 69 -5.84 1.11 6.50
CA PRO A 69 -5.92 0.64 7.88
C PRO A 69 -4.58 0.14 8.45
N PHE A 70 -3.69 -0.47 7.66
CA PHE A 70 -2.37 -0.87 8.13
C PHE A 70 -1.49 0.32 8.52
N VAL A 71 -1.60 1.43 7.79
CA VAL A 71 -0.88 2.66 8.14
C VAL A 71 -1.49 3.30 9.39
N GLN A 72 -2.83 3.40 9.45
CA GLN A 72 -3.54 4.03 10.58
C GLN A 72 -3.33 3.28 11.90
N GLU A 73 -3.21 1.96 11.85
CA GLU A 73 -2.97 1.10 13.04
C GLU A 73 -1.47 0.94 13.37
N GLY A 74 -0.58 1.62 12.63
CA GLY A 74 0.86 1.61 12.90
C GLY A 74 1.55 0.28 12.57
N LEU A 75 0.98 -0.52 11.68
CA LEU A 75 1.55 -1.79 11.22
C LEU A 75 2.63 -1.59 10.14
N ILE A 76 2.62 -0.44 9.47
CA ILE A 76 3.66 -0.04 8.51
C ILE A 76 4.67 0.86 9.22
N ALA A 77 5.92 0.41 9.34
CA ALA A 77 6.99 1.19 9.97
C ALA A 77 7.47 2.34 9.09
N LYS A 78 7.44 2.15 7.76
CA LYS A 78 7.87 3.18 6.83
C LYS A 78 7.09 3.13 5.53
N VAL A 79 6.68 4.31 5.10
CA VAL A 79 6.06 4.57 3.80
C VAL A 79 7.00 5.41 2.96
N THR A 80 7.32 4.93 1.77
CA THR A 80 8.07 5.69 0.77
C THR A 80 7.21 5.93 -0.45
N ILE A 81 6.90 7.19 -0.76
CA ILE A 81 6.20 7.58 -1.99
C ILE A 81 7.22 8.16 -2.98
N ARG A 82 7.14 7.76 -4.25
CA ARG A 82 7.95 8.28 -5.35
C ARG A 82 7.09 8.52 -6.58
N GLU A 83 7.24 9.69 -7.19
CA GLU A 83 6.80 9.85 -8.58
C GLU A 83 7.70 8.99 -9.48
N TRP A 84 7.09 8.32 -10.44
CA TRP A 84 7.75 7.35 -11.29
C TRP A 84 7.42 7.65 -12.75
N ASN A 85 8.46 7.95 -13.51
CA ASN A 85 8.38 8.14 -14.95
C ASN A 85 8.62 6.79 -15.62
N ASP A 86 7.55 6.03 -15.80
CA ASP A 86 7.60 4.73 -16.43
C ASP A 86 7.47 4.84 -17.96
N GLU A 87 7.91 3.79 -18.64
CA GLU A 87 7.83 3.66 -20.10
C GLU A 87 6.65 2.75 -20.53
N LEU A 88 5.77 2.38 -19.58
CA LEU A 88 4.63 1.51 -19.86
C LEU A 88 3.45 2.38 -20.32
N ALA A 89 3.07 2.19 -21.59
CA ALA A 89 1.99 2.89 -22.28
C ALA A 89 0.66 2.82 -21.51
#